data_AF-A0A1C7M4B8-F1
#
_entry.id   AF-A0A1C7M4B8-F1
#
_cell.length_a   1.000
_cell.length_b   1.000
_cell.length_c   1.000
_cell.angle_alpha   90.00
_cell.angle_beta   90.00
_cell.angle_gamma   90.00
#
_symmetry.space_group_name_H-M   'P 1'
#
loop_
_entity.id
_entity.type
_entity.pdbx_description
1 polymer ?
#
loop_
_entity_poly.entity_id
_entity_poly.type
_entity_poly.pdbx_seq_one_letter_code
_entity_poly.pdbx_strand_id
1 'polypeptide(L)'
;MVILDASLSAVQIVDVLLSKLQDERVDRALSRAGICPLAVYVDRFRPKGAIWNLFISDGHRFKELHLIGLDRIHYAVSDNTSPNFLSFHAPQLEYLRIVHKRGFSTGSPPSTFTLFQGAVSNLRTMVLEDVPWLPTNHFPILQRLCIFLTPAVPAQWTLSDLLELLTRCPNLQNHPSRSASIFRASRSSHHDYRSTASAEIHHRQIIRNVGTHSYSPLIQWLLSHIVPHDESLVRLHGLTDLDLFTLRGLHLGVLERSTRIRIDTYYNHSFTACGPTSGIEISCQTYPPSTEALASFFSVLRTANIEELWITPGGRV
;
A
#
# COMPACT_ATOMS: atom_id res chain seq x y z
N MET A 1 1.67 -10.62 25.13
CA MET A 1 0.44 -11.32 25.55
C MET A 1 0.28 -12.48 24.58
N VAL A 2 0.46 -13.70 25.05
CA VAL A 2 0.07 -14.91 24.31
C VAL A 2 -1.40 -15.12 24.62
N ILE A 3 -2.26 -15.15 23.61
CA ILE A 3 -3.54 -15.84 23.74
C ILE A 3 -3.37 -17.12 22.92
N LEU A 4 -3.13 -18.21 23.64
CA LEU A 4 -3.45 -19.54 23.17
C LEU A 4 -4.96 -19.64 23.32
N ASP A 5 -5.71 -19.51 22.22
CA ASP A 5 -7.09 -19.97 22.21
C ASP A 5 -7.19 -21.23 21.36
N ALA A 6 -7.68 -22.27 22.01
CA ALA A 6 -7.84 -23.61 21.48
C ALA A 6 -9.20 -23.69 20.78
N SER A 7 -9.33 -23.05 19.63
CA SER A 7 -10.31 -23.41 18.60
C SER A 7 -10.17 -22.44 17.44
N LEU A 8 -9.43 -22.79 16.38
CA LEU A 8 -9.58 -22.19 15.04
C LEU A 8 -8.86 -23.08 14.01
N SER A 9 -9.46 -23.16 12.83
CA SER A 9 -9.26 -24.17 11.81
C SER A 9 -7.87 -24.18 11.16
N ALA A 10 -7.30 -25.39 11.02
CA ALA A 10 -6.28 -25.89 10.07
C ALA A 10 -4.99 -25.08 9.75
N VAL A 11 -4.82 -23.84 10.21
CA VAL A 11 -3.59 -23.06 10.08
C VAL A 11 -3.01 -22.90 11.48
N GLN A 12 -1.98 -23.68 11.81
CA GLN A 12 -1.20 -23.44 13.01
C GLN A 12 -0.44 -22.12 12.81
N ILE A 13 -1.00 -21.02 13.30
CA ILE A 13 -0.30 -19.74 13.40
C ILE A 13 0.82 -19.93 14.42
N VAL A 14 2.02 -20.20 13.93
CA VAL A 14 3.21 -20.13 14.78
C VAL A 14 3.58 -18.65 14.88
N ASP A 15 2.95 -17.94 15.82
CA ASP A 15 3.30 -16.56 16.16
C ASP A 15 4.69 -16.53 16.83
N VAL A 16 5.74 -16.65 16.03
CA VAL A 16 7.11 -16.55 16.49
C VAL A 16 7.51 -15.09 16.47
N LEU A 17 7.39 -14.39 17.60
CA LEU A 17 8.06 -13.11 17.84
C LEU A 17 9.58 -13.34 17.94
N LEU A 18 10.23 -13.56 16.77
CA LEU A 18 11.64 -13.94 16.64
C LEU A 18 12.61 -12.92 17.24
N SER A 19 12.20 -11.66 17.41
CA SER A 19 13.05 -10.59 17.93
C SER A 19 13.48 -10.77 19.39
N LYS A 20 12.84 -11.68 20.15
CA LYS A 20 13.13 -11.96 21.57
C LYS A 20 13.54 -13.39 21.86
N LEU A 21 13.61 -14.26 20.86
CA LEU A 21 13.85 -15.69 21.08
C LEU A 21 15.34 -16.03 20.96
N GLN A 22 15.80 -16.90 21.85
CA GLN A 22 17.07 -17.61 21.73
C GLN A 22 16.92 -18.74 20.71
N ASP A 23 18.01 -19.10 20.04
CA ASP A 23 18.07 -20.03 18.90
C ASP A 23 17.32 -21.36 19.17
N GLU A 24 17.50 -21.95 20.36
CA GLU A 24 16.83 -23.22 20.75
C GLU A 24 15.29 -23.18 20.77
N ARG A 25 14.69 -21.99 20.86
CA ARG A 25 13.23 -21.84 20.82
C ARG A 25 12.70 -21.84 19.40
N VAL A 26 13.50 -21.39 18.43
CA VAL A 26 13.17 -21.41 17.01
C VAL A 26 13.15 -22.86 16.53
N ASP A 27 14.20 -23.63 16.81
CA ASP A 27 14.30 -25.04 16.40
C ASP A 27 13.16 -25.89 16.96
N ARG A 28 12.79 -25.70 18.23
CA ARG A 28 11.64 -26.39 18.83
C ARG A 28 10.31 -26.01 18.19
N ALA A 29 10.12 -24.73 17.84
CA ALA A 29 8.91 -24.30 17.15
C ALA A 29 8.84 -24.90 15.73
N LEU A 30 9.95 -24.93 15.00
CA LEU A 30 10.05 -25.54 13.68
C LEU A 30 9.82 -27.05 13.69
N SER A 31 10.42 -27.75 14.66
CA SER A 31 10.23 -29.18 14.86
C SER A 31 8.75 -29.53 15.12
N ARG A 32 8.05 -28.70 15.91
CA ARG A 32 6.61 -28.87 16.15
C ARG A 32 5.77 -28.55 14.91
N ALA A 33 6.15 -27.52 14.14
CA ALA A 33 5.47 -27.16 12.91
C ALA A 33 5.66 -28.22 11.80
N GLY A 34 6.66 -29.09 11.90
CA GLY A 34 6.88 -30.18 10.95
C GLY A 34 7.05 -29.66 9.52
N ILE A 35 6.13 -30.04 8.63
CA ILE A 35 6.07 -29.59 7.22
C ILE A 35 4.99 -28.53 6.96
N CYS A 36 4.30 -28.05 8.00
CA CYS A 36 3.19 -27.12 7.85
C CYS A 36 3.66 -25.78 7.24
N PRO A 37 2.82 -25.11 6.43
CA PRO A 37 3.08 -23.75 5.98
C PRO A 37 3.23 -22.80 7.18
N LEU A 38 4.15 -21.84 7.04
CA LEU A 38 4.53 -20.95 8.14
C LEU A 38 4.03 -19.52 7.91
N ALA A 39 3.50 -18.91 8.96
CA ALA A 39 3.33 -17.47 9.08
C ALA A 39 4.46 -16.93 9.95
N VAL A 40 5.31 -16.05 9.41
CA VAL A 40 6.53 -15.58 10.07
C VAL A 40 6.44 -14.08 10.30
N TYR A 41 6.64 -13.67 11.56
CA TYR A 41 6.65 -12.27 11.97
C TYR A 41 8.01 -11.87 12.55
N VAL A 42 8.66 -10.90 11.93
CA VAL A 42 9.97 -10.39 12.37
C VAL A 42 9.86 -8.89 12.61
N ASP A 43 9.97 -8.45 13.86
CA ASP A 43 10.00 -7.02 14.24
C ASP A 43 11.40 -6.60 14.69
N ARG A 44 11.82 -5.38 14.36
CA ARG A 44 13.15 -4.81 14.61
C ARG A 44 14.24 -5.72 14.06
N PHE A 45 14.19 -5.92 12.76
CA PHE A 45 15.05 -6.83 12.03
C PHE A 45 16.53 -6.48 12.20
N ARG A 46 17.19 -7.16 13.13
CA ARG A 46 18.64 -7.35 13.14
C ARG A 46 18.87 -8.84 12.89
N PRO A 47 19.19 -9.25 11.65
CA PRO A 47 19.33 -10.66 11.34
C PRO A 47 20.44 -11.25 12.21
N LYS A 48 20.06 -12.06 13.19
CA LYS A 48 20.97 -12.99 13.87
C LYS A 48 21.06 -14.27 13.04
N GLY A 49 22.13 -15.03 13.23
CA GLY A 49 22.39 -16.28 12.49
C GLY A 49 21.19 -17.23 12.43
N ALA A 50 20.44 -17.40 13.53
CA ALA A 50 19.26 -18.28 13.53
C ALA A 50 18.10 -17.81 12.65
N ILE A 51 17.83 -16.50 12.57
CA ILE A 51 16.77 -15.99 11.66
C ILE A 51 17.22 -16.13 10.20
N TRP A 52 18.51 -15.93 9.95
CA TRP A 52 19.09 -16.14 8.63
C TRP A 52 18.99 -17.61 8.19
N ASN A 53 19.36 -18.52 9.10
CA ASN A 53 19.23 -19.95 8.88
C ASN A 53 17.78 -20.34 8.61
N LEU A 54 16.82 -19.83 9.40
CA LEU A 54 15.39 -20.04 9.18
C LEU A 54 14.94 -19.64 7.76
N PHE A 55 15.39 -18.47 7.27
CA PHE A 55 15.03 -18.00 5.93
C PHE A 55 15.60 -18.91 4.84
N ILE A 56 16.84 -19.38 5.01
CA ILE A 56 17.49 -20.28 4.05
C ILE A 56 16.87 -21.68 4.09
N SER A 57 16.68 -22.26 5.28
CA SER A 57 16.23 -23.64 5.45
C SER A 57 14.73 -23.80 5.19
N ASP A 58 13.91 -22.90 5.72
CA ASP A 58 12.46 -23.05 5.78
C ASP A 58 11.71 -22.01 4.95
N GLY A 59 12.42 -21.09 4.27
CA GLY A 59 11.79 -20.05 3.45
C GLY A 59 10.79 -20.59 2.42
N HIS A 60 11.02 -21.79 1.92
CA HIS A 60 10.14 -22.48 0.98
C HIS A 60 8.73 -22.79 1.52
N ARG A 61 8.57 -22.80 2.84
CA ARG A 61 7.31 -23.07 3.55
C ARG A 61 6.56 -21.80 3.94
N PHE A 62 7.14 -20.63 3.72
CA PHE A 62 6.52 -19.39 4.16
C PHE A 62 5.28 -19.11 3.33
N LYS A 63 4.14 -19.00 4.01
CA LYS A 63 2.86 -18.60 3.44
C LYS A 63 2.56 -17.14 3.73
N GLU A 64 2.91 -16.66 4.92
CA GLU A 64 2.77 -15.27 5.32
C GLU A 64 4.09 -14.77 5.91
N LEU A 65 4.52 -13.57 5.51
CA LEU A 65 5.76 -12.98 5.99
C LEU A 65 5.57 -11.50 6.33
N HIS A 66 5.86 -11.16 7.58
CA HIS A 66 5.84 -9.78 8.09
C HIS A 66 7.24 -9.38 8.52
N LEU A 67 7.83 -8.43 7.80
CA LEU A 67 9.15 -7.88 8.05
C LEU A 67 9.00 -6.44 8.52
N ILE A 68 9.22 -6.19 9.79
CA ILE A 68 8.98 -4.90 10.43
C ILE A 68 10.26 -4.36 11.04
N GLY A 69 10.54 -3.08 10.81
CA GLY A 69 11.73 -2.41 11.30
C GLY A 69 13.00 -2.89 10.59
N LEU A 70 13.06 -2.67 9.27
CA LEU A 70 14.26 -2.91 8.45
C LEU A 70 15.29 -1.76 8.54
N ASP A 71 15.28 -1.01 9.64
CA ASP A 71 15.98 0.28 9.85
C ASP A 71 17.52 0.21 9.78
N ARG A 72 18.09 -1.01 9.79
CA ARG A 72 19.53 -1.26 9.80
C ARG A 72 19.98 -2.28 8.77
N ILE A 73 19.15 -2.54 7.77
CA ILE A 73 19.62 -3.30 6.64
C ILE A 73 20.55 -2.35 5.91
N HIS A 74 21.85 -2.50 6.18
CA HIS A 74 22.86 -1.97 5.30
C HIS A 74 22.56 -2.59 3.95
N TYR A 75 22.01 -1.78 3.03
CA TYR A 75 22.08 -2.01 1.60
C TYR A 75 23.56 -1.87 1.20
N ALA A 76 24.46 -2.63 1.83
CA ALA A 76 25.87 -2.61 1.56
C ALA A 76 26.05 -3.27 0.20
N VAL A 77 25.86 -2.45 -0.83
CA VAL A 77 26.17 -2.75 -2.24
C VAL A 77 27.67 -2.98 -2.42
N SER A 78 28.52 -2.69 -1.41
CA SER A 78 29.97 -2.66 -1.59
C SER A 78 30.70 -3.98 -1.40
N ASP A 79 30.13 -5.00 -0.77
CA ASP A 79 30.78 -6.31 -0.65
C ASP A 79 29.82 -7.43 -1.05
N ASN A 80 30.14 -8.14 -2.14
CA ASN A 80 29.44 -9.33 -2.66
C ASN A 80 29.31 -10.49 -1.65
N THR A 81 29.66 -10.30 -0.38
CA THR A 81 29.77 -11.31 0.67
C THR A 81 28.62 -11.28 1.67
N SER A 82 27.88 -10.17 1.81
CA SER A 82 26.70 -10.15 2.69
C SER A 82 25.47 -10.61 1.91
N PRO A 83 24.89 -11.78 2.22
CA PRO A 83 23.72 -12.24 1.50
C PRO A 83 22.56 -11.28 1.74
N ASN A 84 21.90 -10.91 0.66
CA ASN A 84 20.75 -10.02 0.71
C ASN A 84 19.64 -10.69 1.52
N PHE A 85 19.10 -10.01 2.53
CA PHE A 85 18.15 -10.61 3.48
C PHE A 85 16.85 -11.13 2.85
N LEU A 86 16.57 -10.74 1.60
CA LEU A 86 15.45 -11.18 0.79
C LEU A 86 15.88 -12.11 -0.35
N SER A 87 17.10 -12.65 -0.36
CA SER A 87 17.59 -13.56 -1.40
C SER A 87 17.41 -15.04 -1.05
N PHE A 88 16.31 -15.42 -0.42
CA PHE A 88 15.94 -16.82 -0.20
C PHE A 88 14.69 -17.19 -1.02
N HIS A 89 14.43 -18.47 -1.25
CA HIS A 89 13.24 -18.88 -2.02
C HIS A 89 11.98 -18.91 -1.14
N ALA A 90 10.89 -18.29 -1.60
CA ALA A 90 9.59 -18.31 -0.91
C ALA A 90 8.41 -18.64 -1.86
N PRO A 91 8.46 -19.76 -2.61
CA PRO A 91 7.47 -20.10 -3.63
C PRO A 91 6.03 -20.23 -3.10
N GLN A 92 5.84 -20.52 -1.82
CA GLN A 92 4.51 -20.67 -1.19
C GLN A 92 3.97 -19.36 -0.60
N LEU A 93 4.70 -18.25 -0.73
CA LEU A 93 4.35 -16.99 -0.08
C LEU A 93 3.11 -16.38 -0.72
N GLU A 94 2.04 -16.23 0.07
CA GLU A 94 0.76 -15.65 -0.35
C GLU A 94 0.58 -14.22 0.18
N TYR A 95 1.15 -13.91 1.35
CA TYR A 95 1.07 -12.61 2.00
C TYR A 95 2.45 -12.08 2.38
N LEU A 96 2.77 -10.86 1.95
CA LEU A 96 3.98 -10.16 2.31
C LEU A 96 3.63 -8.79 2.89
N ARG A 97 4.18 -8.47 4.06
CA ARG A 97 4.19 -7.11 4.61
C ARG A 97 5.61 -6.71 4.98
N ILE A 98 6.08 -5.62 4.39
CA ILE A 98 7.35 -4.99 4.71
C ILE A 98 7.06 -3.61 5.32
N VAL A 99 7.62 -3.34 6.49
CA VAL A 99 7.53 -2.06 7.19
C VAL A 99 8.94 -1.59 7.51
N HIS A 100 9.36 -0.51 6.87
CA HIS A 100 10.65 0.12 7.11
C HIS A 100 10.51 1.18 8.20
N LYS A 101 10.87 0.85 9.44
CA LYS A 101 10.81 1.82 10.54
C LYS A 101 11.99 2.81 10.45
N ARG A 102 11.77 3.98 11.02
CA ARG A 102 12.71 5.12 11.11
C ARG A 102 14.12 4.70 11.54
N GLY A 103 15.11 5.10 10.77
CA GLY A 103 16.54 5.01 11.07
C GLY A 103 17.31 5.52 9.87
N PHE A 104 18.33 6.36 10.07
CA PHE A 104 19.17 6.88 8.99
C PHE A 104 19.90 5.71 8.33
N SER A 105 19.31 5.11 7.29
CA SER A 105 20.05 4.24 6.38
C SER A 105 21.03 5.16 5.63
N THR A 106 22.31 5.09 6.01
CA THR A 106 23.39 5.85 5.37
C THR A 106 23.75 5.33 3.98
N GLY A 107 23.09 4.27 3.50
CA GLY A 107 23.25 3.73 2.16
C GLY A 107 22.02 4.02 1.30
N SER A 108 22.25 4.38 0.04
CA SER A 108 21.20 4.32 -0.98
C SER A 108 20.81 2.86 -1.18
N PRO A 109 19.54 2.46 -0.97
CA PRO A 109 19.03 1.23 -1.55
C PRO A 109 19.42 1.11 -3.03
N PRO A 110 19.59 -0.12 -3.54
CA PRO A 110 19.68 -0.33 -4.97
C PRO A 110 18.38 0.16 -5.63
N SER A 111 18.51 0.77 -6.80
CA SER A 111 17.39 1.27 -7.60
C SER A 111 16.39 0.17 -7.99
N THR A 112 16.87 -1.07 -8.04
CA THR A 112 16.07 -2.25 -8.36
C THR A 112 16.33 -3.35 -7.35
N PHE A 113 15.27 -4.04 -6.94
CA PHE A 113 15.37 -5.09 -5.95
C PHE A 113 14.45 -6.27 -6.31
N THR A 114 15.03 -7.46 -6.51
CA THR A 114 14.24 -8.67 -6.76
C THR A 114 14.02 -9.42 -5.44
N LEU A 115 12.77 -9.49 -5.00
CA LEU A 115 12.35 -10.21 -3.81
C LEU A 115 12.49 -11.72 -4.01
N PHE A 116 13.00 -12.42 -3.00
CA PHE A 116 13.03 -13.88 -2.89
C PHE A 116 13.60 -14.59 -4.13
N GLN A 117 14.61 -13.98 -4.76
CA GLN A 117 15.21 -14.43 -6.02
C GLN A 117 14.20 -14.64 -7.17
N GLY A 118 13.07 -13.94 -7.14
CA GLY A 118 12.00 -14.11 -8.12
C GLY A 118 10.94 -15.16 -7.74
N ALA A 119 11.18 -15.98 -6.72
CA ALA A 119 10.31 -17.09 -6.33
C ALA A 119 9.10 -16.62 -5.48
N VAL A 120 8.19 -15.86 -6.09
CA VAL A 120 6.97 -15.28 -5.47
C VAL A 120 5.72 -15.46 -6.33
N SER A 121 5.68 -16.55 -7.10
CA SER A 121 4.57 -16.81 -8.04
C SER A 121 3.20 -16.92 -7.38
N ASN A 122 3.15 -17.24 -6.07
CA ASN A 122 1.91 -17.39 -5.31
C ASN A 122 1.49 -16.14 -4.51
N LEU A 123 2.21 -15.02 -4.66
CA LEU A 123 1.94 -13.84 -3.84
C LEU A 123 0.61 -13.18 -4.24
N ARG A 124 -0.34 -13.13 -3.29
CA ARG A 124 -1.69 -12.56 -3.48
C ARG A 124 -1.82 -11.17 -2.87
N THR A 125 -1.15 -10.93 -1.75
CA THR A 125 -1.18 -9.63 -1.05
C THR A 125 0.23 -9.15 -0.76
N MET A 126 0.52 -7.92 -1.16
CA MET A 126 1.74 -7.20 -0.84
C MET A 126 1.42 -5.89 -0.12
N VAL A 127 2.09 -5.66 1.00
CA VAL A 127 2.04 -4.43 1.76
C VAL A 127 3.45 -3.87 1.93
N LEU A 128 3.70 -2.68 1.42
CA LEU A 128 4.95 -1.94 1.54
C LEU A 128 4.68 -0.68 2.35
N GLU A 129 5.24 -0.57 3.56
CA GLU A 129 5.10 0.58 4.45
C GLU A 129 6.47 1.21 4.68
N ASP A 130 6.61 2.47 4.27
CA ASP A 130 7.84 3.25 4.29
C ASP A 130 9.00 2.63 3.50
N VAL A 131 8.71 1.76 2.54
CA VAL A 131 9.74 1.08 1.74
C VAL A 131 10.26 2.03 0.65
N PRO A 132 11.57 2.35 0.64
CA PRO A 132 12.13 3.34 -0.28
C PRO A 132 12.33 2.82 -1.71
N TRP A 133 12.14 1.52 -1.96
CA TRP A 133 12.31 0.86 -3.27
C TRP A 133 11.05 0.08 -3.66
N LEU A 134 10.92 -0.26 -4.94
CA LEU A 134 9.89 -1.13 -5.46
C LEU A 134 10.49 -2.44 -5.98
N PRO A 135 9.79 -3.58 -5.82
CA PRO A 135 10.29 -4.86 -6.28
C PRO A 135 10.22 -4.97 -7.80
N THR A 136 11.21 -5.62 -8.41
CA THR A 136 11.24 -5.85 -9.87
C THR A 136 10.60 -7.17 -10.33
N ASN A 137 10.07 -7.94 -9.38
CA ASN A 137 9.44 -9.23 -9.63
C ASN A 137 8.19 -9.12 -10.54
N HIS A 138 7.85 -10.25 -11.15
CA HIS A 138 6.54 -10.46 -11.77
C HIS A 138 5.59 -11.11 -10.76
N PHE A 139 4.38 -10.57 -10.63
CA PHE A 139 3.38 -11.06 -9.69
C PHE A 139 2.07 -11.43 -10.42
N PRO A 140 2.04 -12.58 -11.11
CA PRO A 140 0.93 -12.94 -11.99
C PRO A 140 -0.40 -13.04 -11.26
N ILE A 141 -0.38 -13.41 -9.96
CA ILE A 141 -1.60 -13.62 -9.17
C ILE A 141 -1.86 -12.57 -8.08
N LEU A 142 -1.11 -11.46 -8.07
CA LEU A 142 -1.30 -10.42 -7.07
C LEU A 142 -2.70 -9.82 -7.18
N GLN A 143 -3.43 -9.84 -6.07
CA GLN A 143 -4.79 -9.32 -5.95
C GLN A 143 -4.82 -8.04 -5.12
N ARG A 144 -3.84 -7.85 -4.22
CA ARG A 144 -3.78 -6.67 -3.38
C ARG A 144 -2.36 -6.11 -3.31
N LEU A 145 -2.22 -4.84 -3.67
CA LEU A 145 -1.00 -4.07 -3.47
C LEU A 145 -1.33 -2.87 -2.57
N CYS A 146 -0.65 -2.78 -1.44
CA CYS A 146 -0.77 -1.65 -0.54
C CYS A 146 0.59 -0.97 -0.40
N ILE A 147 0.72 0.28 -0.82
CA ILE A 147 1.92 1.09 -0.63
C ILE A 147 1.58 2.22 0.33
N PHE A 148 2.30 2.30 1.44
CA PHE A 148 2.17 3.31 2.47
C PHE A 148 3.51 4.06 2.58
N LEU A 149 3.53 5.37 2.41
CA LEU A 149 4.70 6.22 2.60
C LEU A 149 4.37 7.30 3.63
N THR A 150 5.26 7.48 4.60
CA THR A 150 5.28 8.58 5.54
C THR A 150 6.31 9.62 5.11
N PRO A 151 6.19 10.89 5.53
CA PRO A 151 7.14 11.93 5.14
C PRO A 151 8.57 11.69 5.64
N ALA A 152 8.72 10.78 6.61
CA ALA A 152 9.98 10.50 7.25
C ALA A 152 10.90 9.64 6.38
N VAL A 153 10.37 8.94 5.37
CA VAL A 153 11.17 8.09 4.48
C VAL A 153 10.93 8.52 3.03
N PRO A 154 11.91 9.19 2.39
CA PRO A 154 11.76 9.56 1.00
C PRO A 154 11.71 8.29 0.13
N ALA A 155 10.68 8.19 -0.70
CA ALA A 155 10.67 7.20 -1.77
C ALA A 155 11.83 7.49 -2.71
N GLN A 156 12.61 6.45 -3.06
CA GLN A 156 13.69 6.53 -4.05
C GLN A 156 13.26 6.01 -5.42
N TRP A 157 12.03 5.50 -5.50
CA TRP A 157 11.38 5.15 -6.75
C TRP A 157 10.60 6.33 -7.30
N THR A 158 10.52 6.39 -8.62
CA THR A 158 9.74 7.34 -9.39
C THR A 158 8.38 6.77 -9.74
N LEU A 159 7.50 7.62 -10.25
CA LEU A 159 6.23 7.18 -10.79
C LEU A 159 6.38 6.15 -11.92
N SER A 160 7.39 6.30 -12.79
CA SER A 160 7.66 5.33 -13.87
C SER A 160 7.90 3.93 -13.31
N ASP A 161 8.63 3.83 -12.19
CA ASP A 161 8.91 2.57 -11.53
C ASP A 161 7.63 1.92 -10.95
N LEU A 162 6.72 2.75 -10.44
CA LEU A 162 5.41 2.27 -9.98
C LEU A 162 4.57 1.73 -11.14
N LEU A 163 4.58 2.40 -12.29
CA LEU A 163 3.88 1.92 -13.47
C LEU A 163 4.47 0.61 -13.98
N GLU A 164 5.79 0.48 -13.99
CA GLU A 164 6.47 -0.77 -14.34
C GLU A 164 6.13 -1.90 -13.34
N LEU A 165 5.98 -1.60 -12.05
CA LEU A 165 5.47 -2.58 -11.09
C LEU A 165 4.04 -3.02 -11.44
N LEU A 166 3.16 -2.09 -11.79
CA LEU A 166 1.76 -2.39 -12.11
C LEU A 166 1.60 -3.22 -13.39
N THR A 167 2.42 -2.99 -14.43
CA THR A 167 2.41 -3.80 -15.66
C THR A 167 2.81 -5.26 -15.37
N ARG A 168 3.64 -5.49 -14.35
CA ARG A 168 4.05 -6.83 -13.87
C ARG A 168 3.03 -7.52 -12.96
N CYS A 169 1.87 -6.90 -12.70
CA CYS A 169 0.82 -7.41 -11.82
C CYS A 169 -0.53 -7.59 -12.56
N PRO A 170 -0.64 -8.53 -13.53
CA PRO A 170 -1.81 -8.63 -14.41
C PRO A 170 -3.13 -8.92 -13.66
N ASN A 171 -3.11 -9.66 -12.56
CA ASN A 171 -4.35 -9.92 -11.80
C ASN A 171 -4.86 -8.71 -11.01
N LEU A 172 -4.02 -7.70 -10.74
CA LEU A 172 -4.51 -6.41 -10.27
C LEU A 172 -5.36 -5.71 -11.33
N GLN A 173 -5.15 -6.05 -12.60
CA GLN A 173 -5.83 -5.45 -13.75
C GLN A 173 -7.11 -6.23 -14.14
N ASN A 174 -7.07 -7.56 -14.10
CA ASN A 174 -8.08 -8.42 -14.74
C ASN A 174 -9.27 -8.85 -13.86
N HIS A 175 -9.19 -8.74 -12.53
CA HIS A 175 -10.25 -9.24 -11.63
C HIS A 175 -10.96 -8.14 -10.82
N PRO A 176 -12.07 -7.57 -11.36
CA PRO A 176 -12.70 -6.38 -10.79
C PRO A 176 -13.30 -6.58 -9.40
N SER A 177 -13.79 -7.78 -9.08
CA SER A 177 -14.47 -8.06 -7.81
C SER A 177 -13.52 -8.39 -6.65
N ARG A 178 -12.23 -8.61 -6.92
CA ARG A 178 -11.27 -9.11 -5.92
C ARG A 178 -9.99 -8.27 -5.80
N SER A 179 -9.74 -7.35 -6.73
CA SER A 179 -8.51 -6.57 -6.77
C SER A 179 -8.64 -5.23 -6.02
N ALA A 180 -7.65 -4.92 -5.15
CA ALA A 180 -7.61 -3.67 -4.39
C ALA A 180 -6.19 -3.12 -4.33
N SER A 181 -5.97 -1.89 -4.79
CA SER A 181 -4.66 -1.23 -4.79
C SER A 181 -4.66 0.02 -3.90
N ILE A 182 -4.16 -0.10 -2.68
CA ILE A 182 -4.18 0.97 -1.67
C ILE A 182 -2.88 1.77 -1.77
N PHE A 183 -2.96 3.07 -2.06
CA PHE A 183 -1.78 3.95 -2.13
C PHE A 183 -1.91 5.09 -1.14
N ARG A 184 -1.16 5.03 -0.03
CA ARG A 184 -1.01 6.12 0.93
C ARG A 184 0.36 6.72 0.71
N ALA A 185 0.43 7.98 0.29
CA ALA A 185 1.68 8.72 0.21
C ALA A 185 1.63 9.92 1.16
N SER A 186 2.78 10.32 1.69
CA SER A 186 2.90 11.49 2.56
C SER A 186 4.23 12.18 2.27
N ARG A 187 4.19 13.52 2.14
CA ARG A 187 5.27 14.45 1.70
C ARG A 187 6.66 13.81 1.47
N SER A 188 7.07 13.63 0.22
CA SER A 188 8.49 13.56 -0.12
C SER A 188 9.00 14.94 -0.55
N SER A 189 10.25 15.24 -0.23
CA SER A 189 10.94 16.46 -0.66
C SER A 189 11.06 16.50 -2.18
N HIS A 190 10.55 17.58 -2.78
CA HIS A 190 10.78 18.08 -4.16
C HIS A 190 11.45 17.11 -5.14
N HIS A 191 10.67 16.23 -5.77
CA HIS A 191 11.08 15.63 -7.05
C HIS A 191 10.21 16.21 -8.17
N ASP A 192 10.87 16.70 -9.23
CA ASP A 192 10.24 17.30 -10.40
C ASP A 192 9.52 16.22 -11.24
N TYR A 193 8.20 16.11 -11.10
CA TYR A 193 7.35 15.21 -11.90
C TYR A 193 6.93 15.81 -13.26
N ARG A 194 7.73 16.72 -13.83
CA ARG A 194 7.28 17.57 -14.95
C ARG A 194 7.24 16.93 -16.34
N SER A 195 7.62 15.67 -16.53
CA SER A 195 7.53 15.08 -17.87
C SER A 195 7.59 13.56 -17.85
N THR A 196 6.43 12.91 -17.85
CA THR A 196 6.31 11.54 -18.35
C THR A 196 5.08 11.50 -19.25
N ALA A 197 5.25 11.01 -20.48
CA ALA A 197 4.18 10.86 -21.45
C ALA A 197 2.99 10.09 -20.86
N SER A 198 1.78 10.49 -21.24
CA SER A 198 0.52 9.88 -20.85
C SER A 198 0.52 8.40 -21.25
N ALA A 199 0.83 7.52 -20.31
CA ALA A 199 0.50 6.11 -20.47
C ALA A 199 -1.00 5.99 -20.20
N GLU A 200 -1.78 5.62 -21.21
CA GLU A 200 -3.18 5.24 -21.02
C GLU A 200 -3.23 3.97 -20.19
N ILE A 201 -3.52 4.15 -18.91
CA ILE A 201 -3.50 3.09 -17.94
C ILE A 201 -4.94 2.69 -17.67
N HIS A 202 -5.40 1.67 -18.39
CA HIS A 202 -6.72 1.08 -18.18
C HIS A 202 -6.70 0.23 -16.90
N HIS A 203 -6.87 0.87 -15.73
CA HIS A 203 -6.78 0.19 -14.43
C HIS A 203 -8.02 0.41 -13.58
N ARG A 204 -8.66 -0.69 -13.15
CA ARG A 204 -9.67 -0.68 -12.08
C ARG A 204 -8.97 -0.74 -10.72
N GLN A 205 -8.62 0.42 -10.17
CA GLN A 205 -7.97 0.48 -8.87
C GLN A 205 -8.88 1.10 -7.81
N ILE A 206 -9.10 0.37 -6.70
CA ILE A 206 -9.54 0.99 -5.44
C ILE A 206 -8.33 1.73 -4.87
N ILE A 207 -7.99 2.90 -5.42
CA ILE A 207 -7.01 3.79 -4.80
C ILE A 207 -7.61 4.19 -3.45
N ARG A 208 -7.13 3.59 -2.37
CA ARG A 208 -7.35 4.11 -1.02
C ARG A 208 -6.17 4.99 -0.64
N ASN A 209 -6.26 6.28 -0.92
CA ASN A 209 -5.35 7.23 -0.29
C ASN A 209 -5.75 7.38 1.18
N VAL A 210 -4.80 7.36 2.11
CA VAL A 210 -5.03 7.61 3.54
C VAL A 210 -3.94 8.54 4.08
N GLY A 211 -3.40 9.45 3.28
CA GLY A 211 -2.27 10.28 3.68
C GLY A 211 -2.73 11.63 4.22
N THR A 212 -2.40 11.97 5.46
CA THR A 212 -2.77 13.23 6.14
C THR A 212 -2.10 14.49 5.55
N HIS A 213 -1.14 14.31 4.63
CA HIS A 213 -0.30 15.36 4.03
C HIS A 213 0.23 14.90 2.66
N SER A 214 -0.68 14.50 1.76
CA SER A 214 -0.29 13.95 0.46
C SER A 214 0.36 15.01 -0.44
N TYR A 215 1.20 14.56 -1.38
CA TYR A 215 1.80 15.42 -2.41
C TYR A 215 0.78 15.65 -3.53
N SER A 216 0.16 16.83 -3.54
CA SER A 216 -0.89 17.23 -4.49
C SER A 216 -0.62 16.84 -5.97
N PRO A 217 0.59 17.00 -6.54
CA PRO A 217 0.84 16.63 -7.93
C PRO A 217 0.74 15.12 -8.24
N LEU A 218 1.08 14.24 -7.28
CA LEU A 218 0.99 12.80 -7.49
C LEU A 218 -0.48 12.35 -7.46
N ILE A 219 -1.29 12.88 -6.54
CA ILE A 219 -2.73 12.63 -6.52
C ILE A 219 -3.36 13.12 -7.82
N GLN A 220 -3.02 14.34 -8.23
CA GLN A 220 -3.53 14.92 -9.46
C GLN A 220 -3.18 14.05 -10.67
N TRP A 221 -1.91 13.63 -10.78
CA TRP A 221 -1.48 12.74 -11.85
C TRP A 221 -2.21 11.38 -11.80
N LEU A 222 -2.28 10.74 -10.63
CA LEU A 222 -2.95 9.45 -10.48
C LEU A 222 -4.42 9.55 -10.91
N LEU A 223 -5.11 10.59 -10.45
CA LEU A 223 -6.51 10.81 -10.78
C LEU A 223 -6.72 11.22 -12.24
N SER A 224 -5.74 11.86 -12.90
CA SER A 224 -5.85 12.21 -14.32
C SER A 224 -5.52 11.06 -15.26
N HIS A 225 -4.78 10.04 -14.79
CA HIS A 225 -4.35 8.90 -15.62
C HIS A 225 -5.08 7.59 -15.28
N ILE A 226 -5.66 7.49 -14.09
CA ILE A 226 -6.47 6.33 -13.71
C ILE A 226 -7.90 6.63 -14.11
N VAL A 227 -8.36 5.98 -15.18
CA VAL A 227 -9.77 6.01 -15.59
C VAL A 227 -10.51 5.00 -14.72
N PRO A 228 -11.29 5.45 -13.71
CA PRO A 228 -12.08 4.53 -12.90
C PRO A 228 -13.10 3.85 -13.79
N HIS A 229 -13.05 2.53 -13.85
CA HIS A 229 -14.07 1.77 -14.54
C HIS A 229 -15.42 1.87 -13.81
N ASP A 230 -16.46 1.61 -14.57
CA ASP A 230 -17.86 1.56 -14.21
C ASP A 230 -18.17 0.82 -12.91
N GLU A 231 -17.34 -0.09 -12.40
CA GLU A 231 -17.61 -0.79 -11.12
C GLU A 231 -16.54 -0.54 -10.05
N SER A 232 -15.86 0.61 -10.12
CA SER A 232 -14.78 0.94 -9.20
C SER A 232 -15.23 1.91 -8.11
N LEU A 233 -14.65 1.73 -6.93
CA LEU A 233 -14.77 2.66 -5.81
C LEU A 233 -13.40 3.29 -5.54
N VAL A 234 -13.26 4.58 -5.80
CA VAL A 234 -12.07 5.37 -5.46
C VAL A 234 -12.26 5.91 -4.05
N ARG A 235 -11.25 5.82 -3.17
CA ARG A 235 -11.32 6.45 -1.83
C ARG A 235 -10.10 7.31 -1.55
N LEU A 236 -10.28 8.61 -1.40
CA LEU A 236 -9.22 9.57 -1.10
C LEU A 236 -9.37 10.07 0.33
N HIS A 237 -8.71 9.44 1.29
CA HIS A 237 -8.69 9.87 2.69
C HIS A 237 -7.43 10.67 3.03
N GLY A 238 -7.54 11.54 4.04
CA GLY A 238 -6.44 12.32 4.58
C GLY A 238 -6.16 13.62 3.85
N LEU A 239 -7.00 14.03 2.88
CA LEU A 239 -6.75 15.24 2.11
C LEU A 239 -6.76 16.50 3.00
N THR A 240 -5.89 17.44 2.69
CA THR A 240 -5.88 18.80 3.24
C THR A 240 -6.68 19.76 2.34
N ASP A 241 -6.95 20.97 2.81
CA ASP A 241 -7.57 22.02 1.99
C ASP A 241 -6.82 22.28 0.68
N LEU A 242 -5.49 22.33 0.74
CA LEU A 242 -4.65 22.53 -0.44
C LEU A 242 -4.84 21.40 -1.47
N ASP A 243 -4.92 20.16 -1.00
CA ASP A 243 -5.18 19.01 -1.87
C ASP A 243 -6.54 19.13 -2.56
N LEU A 244 -7.58 19.54 -1.82
CA LEU A 244 -8.92 19.78 -2.37
C LEU A 244 -8.92 20.85 -3.47
N PHE A 245 -8.17 21.95 -3.29
CA PHE A 245 -8.03 22.96 -4.35
C PHE A 245 -7.41 22.38 -5.61
N THR A 246 -6.47 21.46 -5.48
CA THR A 246 -5.81 20.85 -6.63
C THR A 246 -6.68 19.84 -7.38
N LEU A 247 -7.76 19.37 -6.74
CA LEU A 247 -8.78 18.57 -7.42
C LEU A 247 -9.66 19.40 -8.37
N ARG A 248 -9.68 20.74 -8.27
CA ARG A 248 -10.54 21.62 -9.06
C ARG A 248 -10.36 21.47 -10.57
N GLY A 249 -9.19 21.05 -11.03
CA GLY A 249 -8.87 20.85 -12.44
C GLY A 249 -8.97 19.40 -12.91
N LEU A 250 -9.37 18.46 -12.06
CA LEU A 250 -9.41 17.05 -12.40
C LEU A 250 -10.77 16.66 -12.97
N HIS A 251 -10.76 16.20 -14.21
CA HIS A 251 -11.88 15.50 -14.81
C HIS A 251 -11.96 14.09 -14.23
N LEU A 252 -12.68 13.97 -13.12
CA LEU A 252 -13.00 12.67 -12.54
C LEU A 252 -14.23 12.13 -13.27
N GLY A 253 -14.05 11.30 -14.31
CA GLY A 253 -15.16 10.69 -15.06
C GLY A 253 -16.12 9.83 -14.20
N VAL A 254 -15.73 9.51 -12.96
CA VAL A 254 -16.62 8.90 -11.96
C VAL A 254 -17.65 9.91 -11.40
N LEU A 255 -17.30 11.19 -11.31
CA LEU A 255 -18.20 12.24 -10.84
C LEU A 255 -19.28 12.55 -11.87
N GLU A 256 -18.93 12.59 -13.16
CA GLU A 256 -19.90 12.84 -14.24
C GLU A 256 -21.03 11.81 -14.28
N ARG A 257 -20.76 10.59 -13.83
CA ARG A 257 -21.70 9.46 -13.77
C ARG A 257 -22.33 9.25 -12.39
N SER A 258 -22.01 10.11 -11.43
CA SER A 258 -22.58 10.02 -10.10
C SER A 258 -24.04 10.47 -10.14
N THR A 259 -24.91 9.71 -9.48
CA THR A 259 -26.33 10.05 -9.30
C THR A 259 -26.66 10.39 -7.85
N ARG A 260 -25.79 10.00 -6.91
CA ARG A 260 -25.95 10.25 -5.48
C ARG A 260 -24.73 10.95 -4.90
N ILE A 261 -24.96 11.95 -4.09
CA ILE A 261 -23.92 12.64 -3.34
C ILE A 261 -24.28 12.63 -1.86
N ARG A 262 -23.29 12.30 -1.02
CA ARG A 262 -23.36 12.41 0.44
C ARG A 262 -22.21 13.26 0.96
N ILE A 263 -22.54 14.22 1.81
CA ILE A 263 -21.59 15.13 2.44
C ILE A 263 -21.76 14.99 3.94
N ASP A 264 -20.72 14.51 4.61
CA ASP A 264 -20.67 14.38 6.05
C ASP A 264 -19.67 15.42 6.60
N THR A 265 -20.12 16.21 7.56
CA THR A 265 -19.31 17.28 8.17
C THR A 265 -19.14 17.10 9.69
N TYR A 266 -19.49 15.93 10.24
CA TYR A 266 -19.63 15.72 11.69
C TYR A 266 -18.30 15.54 12.43
N TYR A 267 -17.41 14.66 11.98
CA TYR A 267 -16.08 14.45 12.59
C TYR A 267 -14.92 14.51 11.61
N ASN A 268 -15.16 14.02 10.40
CA ASN A 268 -14.28 14.17 9.26
C ASN A 268 -15.13 14.74 8.15
N HIS A 269 -14.61 15.73 7.43
CA HIS A 269 -15.29 16.27 6.26
C HIS A 269 -15.17 15.22 5.16
N SER A 270 -16.18 14.38 5.02
CA SER A 270 -16.22 13.36 3.99
C SER A 270 -17.26 13.69 2.94
N PHE A 271 -16.91 13.36 1.73
CA PHE A 271 -17.70 13.54 0.54
C PHE A 271 -17.75 12.18 -0.15
N THR A 272 -18.94 11.73 -0.53
CA THR A 272 -19.10 10.50 -1.29
C THR A 272 -19.97 10.82 -2.50
N ALA A 273 -19.50 10.54 -3.70
CA ALA A 273 -20.32 10.50 -4.89
C ALA A 273 -20.42 9.06 -5.40
N CYS A 274 -21.62 8.59 -5.68
CA CYS A 274 -21.87 7.26 -6.20
C CYS A 274 -22.77 7.36 -7.44
N GLY A 275 -22.41 6.63 -8.48
CA GLY A 275 -23.29 6.27 -9.59
C GLY A 275 -23.90 4.89 -9.40
N PRO A 276 -24.59 4.35 -10.43
CA PRO A 276 -25.22 3.02 -10.37
C PRO A 276 -24.22 1.90 -10.10
N THR A 277 -23.01 2.05 -10.62
CA THR A 277 -22.00 1.00 -10.59
C THR A 277 -20.66 1.47 -9.99
N SER A 278 -20.34 2.76 -10.03
CA SER A 278 -19.05 3.32 -9.55
C SER A 278 -19.23 4.34 -8.42
N GLY A 279 -18.15 4.68 -7.72
CA GLY A 279 -18.18 5.79 -6.76
C GLY A 279 -16.81 6.34 -6.40
N ILE A 280 -16.82 7.50 -5.76
CA ILE A 280 -15.66 8.13 -5.14
C ILE A 280 -16.03 8.60 -3.74
N GLU A 281 -15.20 8.25 -2.77
CA GLU A 281 -15.25 8.76 -1.40
C GLU A 281 -14.01 9.63 -1.20
N ILE A 282 -14.17 10.82 -0.65
CA ILE A 282 -13.10 11.75 -0.33
C ILE A 282 -13.27 12.11 1.14
N SER A 283 -12.27 11.88 1.97
CA SER A 283 -12.28 12.24 3.37
C SER A 283 -11.14 13.19 3.66
N CYS A 284 -11.51 14.38 4.11
CA CYS A 284 -10.64 15.47 4.46
C CYS A 284 -10.46 15.53 5.98
N GLN A 285 -9.22 15.75 6.43
CA GLN A 285 -8.86 15.77 7.85
C GLN A 285 -8.70 17.18 8.43
N THR A 286 -8.68 18.23 7.60
CA THR A 286 -8.68 19.61 8.09
C THR A 286 -10.03 19.92 8.72
N TYR A 287 -10.02 20.39 9.96
CA TYR A 287 -11.22 20.75 10.70
C TYR A 287 -11.19 22.24 11.07
N PRO A 288 -12.14 23.06 10.59
CA PRO A 288 -12.97 22.84 9.38
C PRO A 288 -12.19 23.13 8.09
N PRO A 289 -12.54 22.54 6.93
CA PRO A 289 -12.02 22.95 5.64
C PRO A 289 -12.54 24.35 5.32
N SER A 290 -11.72 25.13 4.65
CA SER A 290 -12.11 26.45 4.15
C SER A 290 -13.33 26.34 3.22
N THR A 291 -14.22 27.32 3.33
CA THR A 291 -15.37 27.48 2.43
C THR A 291 -14.94 27.50 0.96
N GLU A 292 -13.77 28.07 0.67
CA GLU A 292 -13.16 28.10 -0.65
C GLU A 292 -12.73 26.72 -1.17
N ALA A 293 -12.17 25.86 -0.30
CA ALA A 293 -11.78 24.49 -0.67
C ALA A 293 -13.04 23.65 -1.00
N LEU A 294 -14.08 23.78 -0.18
CA LEU A 294 -15.38 23.15 -0.45
C LEU A 294 -16.00 23.68 -1.75
N ALA A 295 -16.06 25.01 -1.94
CA ALA A 295 -16.63 25.61 -3.14
C ALA A 295 -15.88 25.19 -4.42
N SER A 296 -14.55 25.10 -4.35
CA SER A 296 -13.71 24.61 -5.44
C SER A 296 -14.05 23.17 -5.78
N PHE A 297 -14.23 22.32 -4.77
CA PHE A 297 -14.65 20.94 -4.97
C PHE A 297 -16.06 20.83 -5.56
N PHE A 298 -17.03 21.60 -5.05
CA PHE A 298 -18.39 21.64 -5.58
C PHE A 298 -18.46 22.06 -7.04
N SER A 299 -17.52 22.88 -7.51
CA SER A 299 -17.47 23.27 -8.92
C SER A 299 -17.24 22.07 -9.85
N VAL A 300 -16.56 21.02 -9.38
CA VAL A 300 -16.31 19.78 -10.13
C VAL A 300 -17.58 18.94 -10.28
N LEU A 301 -18.55 19.09 -9.35
CA LEU A 301 -19.79 18.31 -9.34
C LEU A 301 -20.86 18.85 -10.28
N ARG A 302 -20.66 20.04 -10.88
CA ARG A 302 -21.63 20.69 -11.75
C ARG A 302 -21.97 19.89 -13.01
N THR A 303 -21.15 18.91 -13.37
CA THR A 303 -21.30 18.07 -14.56
C THR A 303 -22.07 16.77 -14.31
N ALA A 304 -22.49 16.50 -13.08
CA ALA A 304 -23.11 15.24 -12.69
C ALA A 304 -24.65 15.30 -12.73
N ASN A 305 -25.29 14.22 -13.18
CA ASN A 305 -26.75 14.05 -13.14
C ASN A 305 -27.21 13.64 -11.73
N ILE A 306 -27.11 14.57 -10.77
CA ILE A 306 -27.39 14.28 -9.37
C ILE A 306 -28.90 14.16 -9.13
N GLU A 307 -29.32 12.96 -8.72
CA GLU A 307 -30.69 12.61 -8.34
C GLU A 307 -30.90 12.75 -6.82
N GLU A 308 -29.87 12.42 -6.02
CA GLU A 308 -29.94 12.48 -4.56
C GLU A 308 -28.77 13.27 -3.97
N LEU A 309 -29.08 14.23 -3.09
CA LEU A 309 -28.10 15.00 -2.33
C LEU A 309 -28.38 14.90 -0.83
N TRP A 310 -27.44 14.30 -0.09
CA TRP A 310 -27.50 14.12 1.35
C TRP A 310 -26.46 15.02 2.02
N ILE A 311 -26.90 15.91 2.91
CA ILE A 311 -26.01 16.77 3.69
C ILE A 311 -26.24 16.45 5.17
N THR A 312 -25.21 15.95 5.84
CA THR A 312 -25.20 15.73 7.29
C THR A 312 -24.40 16.85 7.94
N PRO A 313 -25.07 17.89 8.48
CA PRO A 313 -24.38 19.00 9.12
C PRO A 313 -23.65 18.53 10.37
N GLY A 314 -22.43 19.04 10.55
CA GLY A 314 -21.63 18.80 11.74
C GLY A 314 -22.26 19.53 12.92
N GLY A 315 -22.81 18.77 13.86
CA GLY A 315 -23.40 19.33 15.06
C GLY A 315 -22.31 19.88 15.97
N ARG A 316 -22.33 21.20 16.18
CA ARG A 316 -22.00 21.73 17.50
C ARG A 316 -23.33 21.86 18.24
N VAL A 317 -23.51 21.04 19.28
CA VAL A 317 -24.32 21.46 20.43
C VAL A 317 -23.43 22.38 21.26
#